data_AF-A0A350H3V0-F1
#
_entry.id   AF-A0A350H3V0-F1
#
_cell.length_a   1.000
_cell.length_b   1.000
_cell.length_c   1.000
_cell.angle_alpha   90.00
_cell.angle_beta   90.00
_cell.angle_gamma   90.00
#
_symmetry.space_group_name_H-M   'P 1'
#
loop_
_entity.id
_entity.type
_entity.pdbx_description
1 polymer ?
#
loop_
_entity_poly.entity_id
_entity_poly.type
_entity_poly.pdbx_seq_one_letter_code
_entity_poly.pdbx_strand_id
1 'polypeptide(L)'
;MELEYIVSLVTILVTFVLGIISKKNPKLSNKIIPIQNLFVGLIVAVIEFFITKDFKVAIALSGLIAGGTYDIVHNLNKLIKGDENNE
;
A
#
# COMPACT_ATOMS: atom_id res chain seq x y z
N MET A 1 14.65 16.21 8.79
CA MET A 1 13.74 15.85 7.67
C MET A 1 12.50 15.25 8.31
N GLU A 2 11.32 15.82 8.09
CA GLU A 2 10.10 15.28 8.70
C GLU A 2 9.68 13.95 8.06
N LEU A 3 8.91 13.13 8.80
CA LEU A 3 8.46 11.81 8.38
C LEU A 3 7.75 11.85 7.02
N GLU A 4 6.91 12.85 6.79
CA GLU A 4 6.21 13.03 5.51
C GLU A 4 7.18 13.15 4.33
N TYR A 5 8.25 13.94 4.46
CA TYR A 5 9.23 14.08 3.38
C TYR A 5 9.96 12.77 3.08
N ILE A 6 10.27 11.98 4.12
CA ILE A 6 10.91 10.67 3.97
C ILE A 6 9.94 9.72 3.24
N VAL A 7 8.68 9.66 3.69
CA VAL A 7 7.65 8.80 3.11
C VAL A 7 7.36 9.18 1.65
N SER A 8 7.25 10.47 1.33
CA SER A 8 7.06 10.94 -0.05
C SER A 8 8.25 10.58 -0.95
N LEU A 9 9.49 10.80 -0.47
CA LEU A 9 10.69 10.47 -1.24
C LEU A 9 10.76 8.97 -1.56
N VAL A 10 10.52 8.13 -0.54
CA VAL A 10 10.46 6.67 -0.67
C VAL A 10 9.38 6.25 -1.66
N THR A 11 8.20 6.85 -1.57
CA THR A 11 7.07 6.54 -2.47
C THR A 11 7.44 6.84 -3.93
N ILE A 12 8.09 7.98 -4.20
CA ILE A 12 8.55 8.35 -5.54
C ILE A 12 9.58 7.34 -6.05
N LEU A 13 10.56 6.97 -5.23
CA LEU A 13 11.61 6.01 -5.61
C LEU A 13 11.03 4.62 -5.92
N VAL A 14 10.16 4.10 -5.06
CA VAL A 14 9.51 2.78 -5.23
C VAL A 14 8.64 2.78 -6.49
N THR A 15 7.83 3.81 -6.68
CA THR A 15 6.98 3.98 -7.87
C THR A 15 7.83 3.98 -9.15
N PHE A 16 8.94 4.72 -9.15
CA PHE A 16 9.84 4.82 -10.29
C PHE A 16 10.51 3.49 -10.62
N VAL A 17 11.07 2.79 -9.62
CA VAL A 17 11.73 1.49 -9.81
C VAL A 17 10.73 0.45 -10.31
N LEU A 18 9.56 0.33 -9.68
CA LEU A 18 8.54 -0.63 -10.11
C LEU A 18 7.99 -0.31 -11.50
N GLY A 19 7.86 0.98 -11.85
CA GLY A 19 7.48 1.43 -13.19
C GLY A 19 8.50 1.07 -14.27
N ILE A 20 9.79 1.04 -13.97
CA ILE A 20 10.82 0.53 -14.89
C ILE A 20 10.69 -0.99 -15.05
N ILE A 21 10.47 -1.71 -13.94
CA ILE A 21 10.38 -3.17 -13.93
C ILE A 21 9.13 -3.66 -14.68
N SER A 22 7.98 -2.97 -14.56
CA SER A 22 6.76 -3.38 -15.27
C SER A 22 6.83 -3.28 -16.77
N LYS A 23 7.60 -2.32 -17.30
CA LYS A 23 7.83 -2.21 -18.76
C LYS A 23 8.45 -3.47 -19.35
N LYS A 24 9.18 -4.26 -18.56
CA LYS A 24 9.80 -5.53 -19.00
C LYS A 24 8.92 -6.76 -18.78
N ASN A 25 7.90 -6.67 -17.92
CA ASN A 25 7.05 -7.80 -17.55
C ASN A 25 5.55 -7.44 -17.67
N PRO A 26 4.87 -7.78 -18.77
CA PRO A 26 3.47 -7.41 -18.98
C PRO A 26 2.52 -8.02 -17.94
N LYS A 27 2.85 -9.19 -17.36
CA LYS A 27 2.10 -9.77 -16.22
C LYS A 27 2.18 -8.92 -14.95
N LEU A 28 3.29 -8.21 -14.76
CA LEU A 28 3.50 -7.29 -13.64
C LEU A 28 2.83 -5.94 -13.91
N SER A 29 2.79 -5.50 -15.17
CA SER A 29 2.13 -4.26 -15.58
C SER A 29 0.65 -4.22 -15.18
N ASN A 30 -0.08 -5.33 -15.32
CA ASN A 30 -1.49 -5.40 -14.94
C ASN A 30 -1.72 -5.36 -13.42
N LYS A 31 -0.68 -5.57 -12.61
CA LYS A 31 -0.73 -5.58 -11.15
C LYS A 31 0.20 -4.54 -10.52
N ILE A 32 0.69 -3.58 -11.31
CA ILE A 32 1.71 -2.61 -10.87
C ILE A 32 1.22 -1.80 -9.67
N ILE A 33 -0.04 -1.34 -9.70
CA ILE A 33 -0.63 -0.49 -8.65
C ILE A 33 -0.73 -1.24 -7.31
N PRO A 34 -1.37 -2.43 -7.22
CA PRO A 34 -1.42 -3.15 -5.95
C PRO A 34 -0.04 -3.57 -5.44
N ILE A 35 0.91 -3.89 -6.34
CA ILE A 35 2.29 -4.21 -5.94
C ILE A 35 3.02 -2.96 -5.42
N GLN A 36 2.85 -1.80 -6.07
CA GLN A 36 3.39 -0.53 -5.60
C GLN A 36 2.86 -0.19 -4.20
N ASN A 37 1.54 -0.30 -3.97
CA ASN A 37 0.93 -0.04 -2.68
C ASN A 37 1.49 -0.97 -1.58
N LEU A 38 1.64 -2.27 -1.88
CA LEU A 38 2.23 -3.22 -0.95
C LEU A 38 3.67 -2.86 -0.57
N PHE A 39 4.52 -2.53 -1.55
CA PHE A 39 5.91 -2.17 -1.30
C PHE A 39 6.04 -0.84 -0.54
N VAL A 40 5.26 0.18 -0.92
CA VAL A 40 5.25 1.47 -0.22
C VAL A 40 4.75 1.28 1.21
N GLY A 41 3.64 0.56 1.42
CA GLY A 41 3.12 0.27 2.76
C GLY A 41 4.14 -0.43 3.65
N LEU A 42 4.80 -1.48 3.15
CA LEU A 42 5.83 -2.21 3.91
C LEU A 42 6.99 -1.30 4.33
N ILE A 43 7.52 -0.49 3.40
CA ILE A 43 8.65 0.39 3.70
C ILE A 43 8.24 1.48 4.68
N VAL A 44 7.04 2.05 4.53
CA VAL A 44 6.49 3.02 5.47
C VAL A 44 6.36 2.39 6.86
N ALA A 45 5.84 1.16 6.98
CA ALA A 45 5.75 0.44 8.25
C ALA A 45 7.10 0.36 8.97
N VAL A 46 8.15 -0.01 8.24
CA VAL A 46 9.50 -0.14 8.78
C VAL A 46 10.01 1.22 9.25
N ILE A 47 9.89 2.26 8.43
CA ILE A 47 10.34 3.62 8.76
C ILE A 47 9.61 4.16 10.00
N GLU A 48 8.29 4.03 10.02
CA GLU A 48 7.44 4.47 11.12
C GLU A 48 7.85 3.76 12.42
N PHE A 49 7.92 2.42 12.40
CA PHE A 49 8.33 1.63 13.56
C PHE A 49 9.71 2.02 14.09
N PHE A 50 10.67 2.35 13.21
CA PHE A 50 11.98 2.79 13.67
C PHE A 50 11.95 4.15 14.38
N ILE A 51 11.03 5.04 14.00
CA ILE A 51 10.89 6.40 14.52
C ILE A 51 10.05 6.42 15.80
N THR A 52 8.83 5.86 15.77
CA THR A 52 7.90 5.91 16.91
C THR A 52 8.11 4.79 17.92
N LYS A 53 8.73 3.68 17.49
CA LYS A 53 8.77 2.42 18.24
C LYS A 53 7.39 1.84 18.53
N ASP A 54 6.33 2.33 17.87
CA ASP A 54 4.97 1.85 18.02
C ASP A 54 4.59 0.95 16.83
N PHE A 55 4.62 -0.35 17.09
CA PHE A 55 4.29 -1.35 16.08
C PHE A 55 2.82 -1.29 15.63
N LYS A 56 1.89 -0.85 16.50
CA LYS A 56 0.46 -0.79 16.16
C LYS A 56 0.20 0.33 15.17
N VAL A 57 0.78 1.51 15.41
CA VAL A 57 0.65 2.66 14.52
C VAL A 57 1.29 2.33 13.17
N ALA A 58 2.49 1.76 13.17
CA ALA A 58 3.20 1.36 11.95
C ALA A 58 2.39 0.39 11.07
N ILE A 59 1.82 -0.67 11.67
CA ILE A 59 1.00 -1.66 10.95
C ILE A 59 -0.31 -1.04 10.45
N ALA A 60 -0.96 -0.18 11.24
CA ALA A 60 -2.20 0.48 10.84
C ALA A 60 -1.98 1.41 9.63
N LEU A 61 -0.93 2.24 9.68
CA LEU A 61 -0.56 3.14 8.59
C LEU A 61 -0.18 2.35 7.33
N SER A 62 0.62 1.29 7.49
CA SER A 62 0.98 0.38 6.41
C SER A 62 -0.22 -0.29 5.78
N GLY A 63 -1.18 -0.77 6.58
CA GLY A 63 -2.38 -1.44 6.08
C GLY A 63 -3.25 -0.50 5.24
N LEU A 64 -3.41 0.75 5.69
CA LEU A 64 -4.13 1.80 4.95
C LEU A 64 -3.47 2.10 3.60
N ILE A 65 -2.13 2.16 3.56
CA ILE A 65 -1.36 2.45 2.34
C ILE A 65 -1.30 1.22 1.41
N ALA A 66 -1.18 0.01 1.96
CA ALA A 66 -0.99 -1.23 1.20
C ALA A 66 -2.29 -1.80 0.60
N GLY A 67 -3.38 -1.86 1.38
CA GLY A 67 -4.70 -2.25 0.85
C GLY A 67 -5.37 -1.10 0.09
N GLY A 68 -4.96 0.13 0.41
CA GLY A 68 -5.49 1.32 -0.20
C GLY A 68 -6.97 1.56 0.14
N THR A 69 -7.43 2.76 -0.21
CA THR A 69 -8.85 3.10 -0.18
C THR A 69 -9.69 2.12 -1.00
N TYR A 70 -9.11 1.49 -2.03
CA TYR A 70 -9.82 0.54 -2.89
C TYR A 70 -10.20 -0.75 -2.16
N ASP A 71 -9.29 -1.40 -1.41
CA ASP A 71 -9.65 -2.60 -0.65
C ASP A 71 -10.57 -2.27 0.52
N ILE A 72 -10.41 -1.10 1.13
CA ILE A 72 -11.32 -0.62 2.18
C ILE A 72 -12.71 -0.38 1.59
N VAL A 73 -12.83 0.35 0.48
CA VAL A 73 -14.12 0.62 -0.18
C VAL A 73 -14.72 -0.66 -0.74
N HIS A 74 -13.92 -1.59 -1.25
CA HIS A 74 -14.38 -2.88 -1.75
C HIS A 74 -14.91 -3.76 -0.61
N ASN A 75 -14.16 -3.91 0.48
CA ASN A 75 -14.62 -4.66 1.66
C ASN A 75 -15.79 -3.95 2.37
N LEU A 76 -15.79 -2.62 2.45
CA LEU A 76 -16.88 -1.86 3.05
C LEU A 76 -18.15 -1.95 2.19
N ASN A 77 -18.05 -1.87 0.87
CA ASN A 77 -19.16 -2.15 -0.04
C ASN A 77 -19.65 -3.60 0.10
N LYS A 78 -18.75 -4.57 0.29
CA LYS A 78 -19.11 -5.97 0.51
C LYS A 78 -19.83 -6.19 1.85
N LEU A 79 -19.45 -5.46 2.89
CA LEU A 79 -20.09 -5.48 4.21
C LEU A 79 -21.44 -4.74 4.21
N ILE A 80 -21.56 -3.63 3.49
CA ILE A 80 -22.79 -2.82 3.37
C ILE A 80 -23.81 -3.52 2.46
N LYS A 81 -23.37 -4.13 1.36
CA LYS A 81 -24.20 -4.94 0.46
C LYS A 81 -24.27 -6.41 0.90
N GLY A 82 -24.13 -6.67 2.20
CA GLY A 82 -23.80 -7.96 2.81
C GLY A 82 -24.30 -9.18 2.04
N ASP A 83 -23.38 -10.10 1.73
CA ASP A 83 -23.65 -11.49 1.30
C ASP A 83 -24.98 -11.73 0.53
N GLU A 84 -25.26 -10.94 -0.50
CA GLU A 84 -26.40 -11.20 -1.42
C GLU A 84 -26.19 -12.41 -2.35
N ASN A 85 -25.12 -13.19 -2.17
CA ASN A 85 -24.88 -14.43 -2.92
C ASN A 85 -24.55 -15.58 -1.97
N ASN A 86 -25.53 -16.00 -1.17
CA ASN A 86 -25.64 -17.41 -0.77
C ASN A 86 -26.55 -18.10 -1.80
N GLU A 87 -25.97 -18.56 -2.91
CA GLU A 87 -26.46 -19.69 -3.71
C GLU A 87 -25.27 -20.52 -4.21
#